data_AF-A0A931T8W1-F1
#
_entry.id   AF-A0A931T8W1-F1
#
_cell.length_a   1.000
_cell.length_b   1.000
_cell.length_c   1.000
_cell.angle_alpha   90.00
_cell.angle_beta   90.00
_cell.angle_gamma   90.00
#
_symmetry.space_group_name_H-M   'P 1'
#
loop_
_entity.id
_entity.type
_entity.pdbx_description
1 polymer ?
#
loop_
_entity_poly.entity_id
_entity_poly.type
_entity_poly.pdbx_seq_one_letter_code
_entity_poly.pdbx_strand_id
1 'polypeptide(L)'
;MSEKEPFALEIVKRHSLYAGVVGLVPVPLVNFAGVAAFEIKMLKDLAAFYEIPFREDAGKTIVSSLIGGLGATNLGYGALGLAKSVPLVGTLLGILTLPVSAAALTWAIGKVFIMHFESGGTLLDFDPDKVRGYFAEQLGKGKKTATA
;
A
#
# COMPACT_ATOMS: atom_id res chain seq x y z
N MET A 1 13.00 2.35 -18.51
CA MET A 1 12.20 1.22 -17.98
C MET A 1 13.16 0.06 -17.87
N SER A 2 13.49 -0.36 -16.65
CA SER A 2 14.50 -1.40 -16.39
C SER A 2 14.02 -2.76 -16.90
N GLU A 3 14.94 -3.65 -17.29
CA GLU A 3 14.61 -5.05 -17.65
C GLU A 3 14.01 -5.82 -16.45
N LYS A 4 14.28 -5.37 -15.22
CA LYS A 4 13.78 -5.98 -13.98
C LYS A 4 12.35 -5.59 -13.61
N GLU A 5 11.84 -4.47 -14.16
CA GLU A 5 10.55 -3.89 -13.77
C GLU A 5 9.35 -4.84 -13.95
N PRO A 6 9.20 -5.59 -15.07
CA PRO A 6 8.06 -6.48 -15.27
C PRO A 6 7.94 -7.57 -14.20
N PHE A 7 9.07 -8.11 -13.73
CA PHE A 7 9.12 -9.14 -12.69
C PHE A 7 8.79 -8.57 -11.32
N ALA A 8 9.35 -7.40 -10.99
CA ALA A 8 9.03 -6.72 -9.73
C ALA A 8 7.55 -6.32 -9.67
N LEU A 9 6.97 -5.91 -10.80
CA LEU A 9 5.54 -5.64 -10.91
C LEU A 9 4.65 -6.85 -10.63
N GLU A 10 5.12 -8.07 -10.93
CA GLU A 10 4.37 -9.28 -10.61
C GLU A 10 4.27 -9.49 -9.09
N ILE A 11 5.36 -9.22 -8.36
CA ILE A 11 5.39 -9.23 -6.89
C ILE A 11 4.34 -8.24 -6.34
N VAL A 12 4.33 -7.02 -6.88
CA VAL A 12 3.41 -5.95 -6.46
C VAL A 12 1.96 -6.32 -6.76
N LYS A 13 1.66 -6.81 -7.95
CA LYS A 13 0.29 -7.24 -8.34
C LYS A 13 -0.25 -8.31 -7.40
N ARG A 14 0.57 -9.31 -7.10
CA ARG A 14 0.19 -10.42 -6.22
C ARG A 14 -0.13 -9.94 -4.80
N HIS A 15 0.71 -9.07 -4.24
CA HIS A 15 0.46 -8.50 -2.92
C HIS A 15 -0.71 -7.52 -2.91
N SER A 16 -0.92 -6.77 -3.99
CA SER A 16 -2.09 -5.89 -4.12
C SER A 16 -3.39 -6.69 -4.10
N LEU A 17 -3.41 -7.85 -4.77
CA LEU A 17 -4.55 -8.77 -4.71
C LEU A 17 -4.76 -9.30 -3.28
N TYR A 18 -3.72 -9.77 -2.61
CA TYR A 18 -3.82 -10.27 -1.23
C TYR A 18 -4.27 -9.18 -0.24
N ALA A 19 -3.72 -7.97 -0.34
CA ALA A 19 -4.14 -6.84 0.47
C ALA A 19 -5.61 -6.46 0.22
N GLY A 20 -6.06 -6.51 -1.04
CA GLY A 20 -7.48 -6.34 -1.38
C GLY A 20 -8.36 -7.38 -0.71
N VAL A 21 -7.97 -8.66 -0.74
CA VAL A 21 -8.69 -9.76 -0.05
C VAL A 21 -8.73 -9.54 1.46
N VAL A 22 -7.63 -9.16 2.10
CA VAL A 22 -7.60 -8.85 3.54
C VAL A 22 -8.45 -7.62 3.86
N GLY A 23 -8.52 -6.64 2.95
CA GLY A 23 -9.37 -5.46 3.07
C GLY A 23 -10.86 -5.79 3.24
N LEU A 24 -11.30 -7.01 2.89
CA LEU A 24 -12.67 -7.49 3.09
C LEU A 24 -12.95 -7.97 4.53
N VAL A 25 -11.94 -8.13 5.38
CA VAL A 25 -12.11 -8.61 6.76
C VAL A 25 -12.75 -7.50 7.61
N PRO A 26 -13.97 -7.68 8.14
CA PRO A 26 -14.70 -6.63 8.86
C PRO A 26 -14.28 -6.51 10.33
N VAL A 27 -13.02 -6.81 10.65
CA VAL A 27 -12.44 -6.72 12.00
C VAL A 27 -11.31 -5.69 11.94
N PRO A 28 -11.52 -4.43 12.38
CA PRO A 28 -10.61 -3.32 12.09
C PRO A 28 -9.15 -3.61 12.45
N LEU A 29 -8.87 -4.09 13.67
CA LEU A 29 -7.51 -4.38 14.12
C LEU A 29 -6.84 -5.49 13.31
N VAL A 30 -7.58 -6.55 12.99
CA VAL A 30 -7.07 -7.69 12.20
C VAL A 30 -6.85 -7.28 10.75
N ASN A 31 -7.74 -6.47 10.19
CA ASN A 31 -7.63 -5.94 8.84
C ASN A 31 -6.37 -5.08 8.69
N PHE A 32 -6.19 -4.07 9.55
CA PHE A 32 -4.99 -3.22 9.52
C PHE A 32 -3.70 -4.02 9.72
N ALA A 33 -3.68 -4.95 10.69
CA ALA A 33 -2.51 -5.80 10.92
C ALA A 33 -2.21 -6.70 9.72
N GLY A 34 -3.24 -7.25 9.08
CA GLY A 34 -3.09 -8.08 7.88
C GLY A 34 -2.57 -7.28 6.69
N VAL A 35 -3.14 -6.11 6.40
CA VAL A 35 -2.65 -5.21 5.34
C VAL A 35 -1.19 -4.83 5.61
N ALA A 36 -0.85 -4.43 6.83
CA ALA A 36 0.52 -4.11 7.21
C ALA A 36 1.49 -5.29 7.00
N ALA A 37 1.05 -6.51 7.35
CA ALA A 37 1.86 -7.71 7.13
C ALA A 37 2.12 -7.96 5.63
N PHE A 38 1.12 -7.75 4.77
CA PHE A 38 1.30 -7.86 3.32
C PHE A 38 2.20 -6.77 2.74
N GLU A 39 2.11 -5.53 3.24
CA GLU A 39 3.03 -4.46 2.83
C GLU A 39 4.47 -4.77 3.23
N ILE A 40 4.72 -5.20 4.47
CA ILE A 40 6.07 -5.59 4.94
C ILE A 40 6.60 -6.75 4.10
N LYS A 41 5.77 -7.77 3.85
CA LYS A 41 6.17 -8.91 3.03
C LYS A 41 6.49 -8.50 1.59
N MET A 42 5.69 -7.62 0.99
CA MET A 42 5.94 -7.10 -0.36
C MET A 42 7.29 -6.39 -0.43
N LEU A 43 7.59 -5.51 0.55
CA LEU A 43 8.88 -4.81 0.60
C LEU A 43 10.04 -5.79 0.77
N LYS A 44 9.87 -6.85 1.57
CA LYS A 44 10.87 -7.91 1.72
C LYS A 44 11.12 -8.66 0.41
N ASP A 45 10.06 -9.05 -0.29
CA ASP A 45 10.16 -9.78 -1.55
C ASP A 45 10.79 -8.89 -2.65
N LEU A 46 10.45 -7.60 -2.70
CA LEU A 46 11.10 -6.63 -3.61
C LEU A 46 12.58 -6.44 -3.26
N ALA A 47 12.90 -6.22 -1.98
CA ALA A 47 14.30 -6.06 -1.55
C ALA A 47 15.13 -7.29 -1.90
N ALA A 48 14.60 -8.50 -1.68
CA ALA A 48 15.26 -9.74 -2.08
C ALA A 48 15.46 -9.83 -3.61
N PHE A 49 14.46 -9.43 -4.40
CA PHE A 49 14.55 -9.43 -5.86
C PHE A 49 15.58 -8.44 -6.41
N TYR A 50 15.74 -7.29 -5.77
CA TYR A 50 16.78 -6.30 -6.10
C TYR A 50 18.11 -6.54 -5.37
N GLU A 51 18.25 -7.64 -4.64
CA GLU A 51 19.45 -8.00 -3.87
C GLU A 51 19.84 -6.96 -2.80
N ILE A 52 18.85 -6.26 -2.27
CA ILE A 52 18.98 -5.25 -1.21
C ILE A 52 18.76 -5.92 0.15
N PRO A 53 19.66 -5.71 1.14
CA PRO A 53 19.47 -6.22 2.49
C PRO A 53 18.17 -5.70 3.11
N PHE A 54 17.24 -6.60 3.42
CA PHE A 54 16.00 -6.23 4.07
C PHE A 54 16.19 -6.11 5.59
N ARG A 55 15.88 -4.93 6.13
CA ARG A 55 15.83 -4.69 7.57
C ARG A 55 14.38 -4.62 8.03
N GLU A 56 13.98 -5.55 8.89
CA GLU A 56 12.58 -5.70 9.28
C GLU A 56 12.05 -4.51 10.09
N ASP A 57 12.90 -3.91 10.92
CA ASP A 57 12.64 -2.65 11.64
C ASP A 57 12.36 -1.48 10.68
N ALA A 58 13.16 -1.35 9.62
CA ALA A 58 13.00 -0.30 8.61
C ALA A 58 11.70 -0.53 7.82
N GLY A 59 11.45 -1.75 7.36
CA GLY A 59 10.20 -2.11 6.69
C GLY A 59 8.97 -1.85 7.55
N LYS A 60 8.99 -2.24 8.83
CA LYS A 60 7.91 -1.93 9.79
C LYS A 60 7.73 -0.43 9.99
N THR A 61 8.82 0.32 10.12
CA THR A 61 8.78 1.78 10.30
C THR A 61 8.14 2.45 9.09
N ILE A 62 8.60 2.11 7.88
CA ILE A 62 8.05 2.61 6.61
C ILE A 62 6.53 2.32 6.54
N VAL A 63 6.13 1.06 6.71
CA VAL A 63 4.72 0.66 6.66
C VAL A 63 3.89 1.35 7.74
N SER A 64 4.39 1.40 8.98
CA SER A 64 3.71 2.09 10.08
C SER A 64 3.55 3.58 9.84
N SER A 65 4.53 4.24 9.20
CA SER A 65 4.46 5.66 8.84
C SER A 65 3.44 5.94 7.73
N LEU A 66 3.33 5.03 6.75
CA LEU A 66 2.35 5.12 5.67
C LEU A 66 0.93 4.89 6.21
N ILE A 67 0.71 3.83 6.98
CA ILE A 67 -0.59 3.53 7.61
C ILE A 67 -0.96 4.61 8.64
N GLY A 68 -0.02 5.01 9.50
CA GLY A 68 -0.23 6.06 10.50
C GLY A 68 -0.52 7.42 9.88
N GLY A 69 0.17 7.76 8.78
CA GLY A 69 -0.10 8.98 8.01
C GLY A 69 -1.47 8.98 7.33
N LEU A 70 -1.94 7.82 6.85
CA LEU A 70 -3.31 7.66 6.32
C LEU A 70 -4.38 7.70 7.41
N GLY A 71 -4.07 7.21 8.61
CA GLY A 71 -4.93 7.30 9.79
C GLY A 71 -5.05 8.73 10.34
N ALA A 72 -3.98 9.53 10.28
CA ALA A 72 -3.96 10.93 10.70
C ALA A 72 -4.57 11.89 9.66
N THR A 73 -4.64 11.48 8.39
CA THR A 73 -5.32 12.23 7.33
C THR A 73 -6.78 11.81 7.21
N ASN A 74 -7.61 12.62 6.56
CA ASN A 74 -9.07 12.48 6.41
C ASN A 74 -9.61 11.11 5.93
N LEU A 75 -8.78 10.11 5.63
CA LEU A 75 -9.20 8.74 5.37
C LEU A 75 -9.46 7.95 6.67
N GLY A 76 -8.68 8.16 7.74
CA GLY A 76 -8.91 7.54 9.05
C GLY A 76 -10.18 8.05 9.72
N TYR A 77 -10.36 9.38 9.77
CA TYR A 77 -11.55 10.01 10.31
C TYR A 77 -12.73 10.05 9.33
N GLY A 78 -12.51 10.11 8.02
CA GLY A 78 -13.58 10.09 7.00
C GLY A 78 -14.22 8.71 6.86
N ALA A 79 -13.45 7.62 6.95
CA ALA A 79 -14.03 6.28 7.01
C ALA A 79 -14.79 6.02 8.32
N LEU A 80 -14.34 6.61 9.44
CA LEU A 80 -15.03 6.49 10.74
C LEU A 80 -16.19 7.49 10.95
N GLY A 81 -16.18 8.61 10.22
CA GLY A 81 -17.11 9.74 10.33
C GLY A 81 -18.20 9.75 9.26
N LEU A 82 -17.90 9.36 8.02
CA LEU A 82 -18.91 9.20 6.96
C LEU A 82 -19.70 7.88 7.09
N ALA A 83 -19.16 6.90 7.82
CA ALA A 83 -19.89 5.68 8.18
C ALA A 83 -21.00 5.92 9.23
N LYS A 84 -21.01 7.08 9.90
CA LYS A 84 -21.98 7.36 10.99
C LYS A 84 -23.18 8.21 10.58
N SER A 85 -23.20 8.80 9.39
CA SER A 85 -24.28 9.73 8.99
C SER A 85 -25.37 9.13 8.11
N VAL A 86 -25.16 7.95 7.49
CA VAL A 86 -26.20 7.24 6.72
C VAL A 86 -26.02 5.72 6.87
N PRO A 87 -26.83 5.01 7.68
CA PRO A 87 -26.60 3.62 8.08
C PRO A 87 -26.62 2.57 6.94
N LEU A 88 -26.99 2.97 5.72
CA LEU A 88 -27.14 2.05 4.58
C LEU A 88 -26.25 2.39 3.37
N VAL A 89 -25.81 3.64 3.21
CA VAL A 89 -24.98 4.09 2.08
C VAL A 89 -23.50 4.17 2.47
N GLY A 90 -23.20 4.53 3.72
CA GLY A 90 -21.82 4.62 4.22
C GLY A 90 -21.10 3.27 4.29
N THR A 91 -21.84 2.19 4.57
CA THR A 91 -21.28 0.84 4.70
C THR A 91 -20.96 0.21 3.34
N LEU A 92 -21.77 0.45 2.31
CA LEU A 92 -21.51 -0.08 0.95
C LEU A 92 -20.37 0.64 0.25
N LEU A 93 -20.25 1.97 0.43
CA LEU A 93 -19.09 2.72 -0.07
C LEU A 93 -17.82 2.41 0.73
N GLY A 94 -17.93 2.20 2.05
CA GLY A 94 -16.82 1.79 2.91
C GLY A 94 -16.29 0.38 2.59
N ILE A 95 -17.17 -0.59 2.32
CA ILE A 95 -16.78 -1.98 2.00
C ILE A 95 -16.15 -2.10 0.62
N LEU A 96 -16.53 -1.28 -0.37
CA LEU A 96 -15.87 -1.28 -1.69
C LEU A 96 -14.60 -0.42 -1.71
N THR A 97 -14.53 0.64 -0.89
CA THR A 97 -13.32 1.46 -0.81
C THR A 97 -12.19 0.77 -0.10
N LEU A 98 -12.42 -0.08 0.92
CA LEU A 98 -11.32 -0.69 1.67
C LEU A 98 -10.49 -1.70 0.85
N PRO A 99 -11.06 -2.68 0.13
CA PRO A 99 -10.32 -3.61 -0.73
C PRO A 99 -9.61 -2.90 -1.88
N VAL A 100 -10.33 -2.01 -2.57
CA VAL A 100 -9.78 -1.22 -3.69
C VAL A 100 -8.68 -0.30 -3.20
N SER A 101 -8.86 0.37 -2.06
CA SER A 101 -7.83 1.25 -1.50
C SER A 101 -6.64 0.47 -0.98
N ALA A 102 -6.84 -0.70 -0.35
CA ALA A 102 -5.75 -1.56 0.09
C ALA A 102 -4.92 -2.06 -1.10
N ALA A 103 -5.58 -2.52 -2.16
CA ALA A 103 -4.92 -2.94 -3.40
C ALA A 103 -4.20 -1.76 -4.08
N ALA A 104 -4.85 -0.60 -4.20
CA ALA A 104 -4.26 0.59 -4.83
C ALA A 104 -3.09 1.17 -4.02
N LEU A 105 -3.17 1.14 -2.70
CA LEU A 105 -2.10 1.55 -1.80
C LEU A 105 -0.90 0.63 -1.94
N THR A 106 -1.12 -0.68 -1.87
CA THR A 106 -0.08 -1.69 -2.08
C THR A 106 0.60 -1.52 -3.44
N TRP A 107 -0.19 -1.26 -4.50
CA TRP A 107 0.32 -0.94 -5.83
C TRP A 107 1.22 0.30 -5.81
N ALA A 108 0.77 1.40 -5.23
CA ALA A 108 1.51 2.65 -5.19
C ALA A 108 2.82 2.53 -4.43
N ILE A 109 2.79 1.88 -3.26
CA ILE A 109 3.99 1.59 -2.45
C ILE A 109 4.96 0.72 -3.26
N GLY A 110 4.47 -0.34 -3.88
CA GLY A 110 5.28 -1.24 -4.69
C GLY A 110 5.96 -0.50 -5.84
N LYS A 111 5.25 0.36 -6.57
CA LYS A 111 5.82 1.18 -7.65
C LYS A 111 6.90 2.14 -7.16
N VAL A 112 6.66 2.81 -6.03
CA VAL A 112 7.65 3.71 -5.41
C VAL A 112 8.93 2.96 -5.07
N PHE A 113 8.83 1.78 -4.44
CA PHE A 113 10.01 1.00 -4.05
C PHE A 113 10.72 0.35 -5.23
N ILE A 114 10.00 -0.06 -6.28
CA ILE A 114 10.60 -0.48 -7.55
C ILE A 114 11.47 0.66 -8.11
N MET A 115 10.91 1.86 -8.24
CA MET A 115 11.64 3.01 -8.78
C MET A 115 12.84 3.38 -7.88
N HIS A 116 12.65 3.36 -6.56
CA HIS A 116 13.70 3.67 -5.58
C HIS A 116 14.87 2.68 -5.66
N PHE A 117 14.58 1.39 -5.69
CA PHE A 117 15.60 0.33 -5.79
C PHE A 117 16.28 0.31 -7.16
N GLU A 118 15.55 0.55 -8.25
CA GLU A 118 16.15 0.68 -9.59
C GLU A 118 17.05 1.90 -9.74
N SER A 119 16.81 2.93 -8.92
CA SER A 119 17.68 4.11 -8.83
C SER A 119 18.90 3.91 -7.93
N GLY A 120 19.09 2.69 -7.39
CA GLY A 120 20.19 2.34 -6.50
C GLY A 120 19.96 2.67 -5.03
N GLY A 121 18.73 3.03 -4.65
CA GLY A 121 18.34 3.29 -3.26
C GLY A 121 18.17 2.02 -2.43
N THR A 122 18.10 2.20 -1.11
CA THR A 122 17.90 1.15 -0.10
C THR A 122 16.73 1.51 0.83
N LEU A 123 16.38 0.62 1.75
CA LEU A 123 15.36 0.95 2.77
C LEU A 123 15.77 2.10 3.70
N LEU A 124 17.07 2.38 3.84
CA LEU A 124 17.61 3.31 4.84
C LEU A 124 17.71 4.75 4.33
N ASP A 125 17.79 4.92 3.02
CA ASP A 125 17.88 6.22 2.34
C ASP A 125 16.54 6.62 1.69
N PHE A 126 15.48 5.86 1.98
CA PHE A 126 14.15 6.16 1.48
C PHE A 126 13.63 7.47 2.08
N ASP A 127 13.35 8.42 1.19
CA ASP A 127 12.80 9.73 1.53
C ASP A 127 11.38 9.85 0.95
N PRO A 128 10.33 9.77 1.79
CA PRO A 128 8.95 9.83 1.33
C PRO A 128 8.61 11.16 0.66
N ASP A 129 9.30 12.26 1.02
CA ASP A 129 8.99 13.61 0.51
C ASP A 129 9.33 13.72 -0.98
N LYS A 130 10.43 13.08 -1.40
CA LYS A 130 10.90 13.07 -2.80
C LYS A 130 9.99 12.29 -3.73
N VAL A 131 9.22 11.35 -3.20
CA VAL A 131 8.41 10.41 -4.00
C VAL A 131 6.91 10.65 -3.89
N ARG A 132 6.46 11.66 -3.12
CA ARG A 132 5.03 11.97 -2.92
C ARG A 132 4.24 12.12 -4.22
N GLY A 133 4.80 12.86 -5.19
CA GLY A 133 4.14 13.08 -6.48
C GLY A 133 3.92 11.79 -7.25
N TYR A 134 4.97 10.97 -7.35
CA TYR A 134 4.91 9.67 -8.02
C TYR A 134 3.96 8.69 -7.28
N PHE A 135 4.02 8.68 -5.94
CA PHE A 135 3.09 7.90 -5.12
C PHE A 135 1.62 8.25 -5.42
N ALA A 136 1.28 9.55 -5.42
CA ALA A 136 -0.09 10.01 -5.68
C ALA A 136 -0.58 9.62 -7.09
N GLU A 137 0.30 9.74 -8.09
CA GLU A 137 0.02 9.29 -9.46
C GLU A 137 -0.28 7.79 -9.51
N GLN A 138 0.58 6.97 -8.89
CA GLN A 138 0.43 5.51 -8.89
C GLN A 138 -0.76 5.06 -8.05
N LEU A 139 -1.10 5.77 -6.98
CA LEU A 139 -2.32 5.52 -6.21
C LEU A 139 -3.57 5.74 -7.08
N GLY A 140 -3.58 6.80 -7.89
CA GLY A 140 -4.65 7.06 -8.85
C GLY A 140 -4.77 5.95 -9.91
N LYS A 141 -3.65 5.46 -10.43
CA LYS A 141 -3.61 4.32 -11.37
C LYS A 141 -4.09 3.03 -10.72
N GLY A 142 -3.57 2.71 -9.53
CA GLY A 142 -3.94 1.51 -8.78
C GLY A 142 -5.43 1.45 -8.47
N LYS A 143 -6.07 2.58 -8.12
CA LYS A 143 -7.52 2.65 -7.94
C LYS A 143 -8.27 2.26 -9.21
N LYS A 144 -7.89 2.84 -10.36
CA LYS A 144 -8.52 2.54 -11.65
C LYS A 144 -8.39 1.06 -12.02
N THR A 145 -7.21 0.47 -11.80
CA THR A 145 -6.95 -0.94 -12.09
C THR A 145 -7.69 -1.88 -11.14
N ALA A 146 -7.84 -1.52 -9.86
CA ALA A 146 -8.56 -2.32 -8.88
C ALA A 146 -10.10 -2.23 -9.01
N THR A 147 -10.60 -1.24 -9.76
CA THR A 147 -12.04 -1.07 -10.06
C THR A 147 -12.46 -1.49 -11.46
N ALA A 148 -11.51 -1.86 -12.32
CA ALA A 148 -11.73 -2.28 -13.71
C ALA A 148 -11.96 -3.80 -13.77
#